data_AF-A0A948L7E7-F1
#
_entry.id   AF-A0A948L7E7-F1
#
_cell.length_a   1.000
_cell.length_b   1.000
_cell.length_c   1.000
_cell.angle_alpha   90.00
_cell.angle_beta   90.00
_cell.angle_gamma   90.00
#
_symmetry.space_group_name_H-M   'P 1'
#
loop_
_entity.id
_entity.type
_entity.pdbx_description
1 polymer ?
#
loop_
_entity_poly.entity_id
_entity_poly.type
_entity_poly.pdbx_seq_one_letter_code
_entity_poly.pdbx_strand_id
1 'polypeptide(L)'
;MTDRDALVFECALDAPPEKVWRALTIPEYLERWLKPAATVDMAVVTAEENRSLTYRWREAGQGAIVGMEDSLVTFELTPTGDGGTWFKLTHAPLAVPAAANSNGPMLMAA
;
A
#
# COMPACT_ATOMS: atom_id res chain seq x y z
N MET A 1 16.77 0.86 -7.06
CA MET A 1 15.48 0.90 -6.36
C MET A 1 15.67 0.10 -5.10
N THR A 2 16.03 0.78 -4.01
CA THR A 2 16.42 0.12 -2.78
C THR A 2 15.14 -0.15 -2.00
N ASP A 3 14.94 -1.40 -1.59
CA ASP A 3 14.00 -1.93 -0.58
C ASP A 3 13.76 -1.02 0.64
N ARG A 4 14.67 -0.07 0.89
CA ARG A 4 14.72 0.87 2.01
C ARG A 4 13.53 1.82 2.19
N ASP A 5 12.66 1.99 1.19
CA ASP A 5 11.49 2.89 1.29
C ASP A 5 10.17 2.14 1.50
N ALA A 6 10.19 0.80 1.43
CA ALA A 6 9.01 -0.01 1.68
C ALA A 6 8.94 -0.40 3.17
N LEU A 7 7.81 -0.13 3.81
CA LEU A 7 7.50 -0.63 5.14
C LEU A 7 6.76 -1.95 5.00
N VAL A 8 7.33 -3.02 5.54
CA VAL A 8 6.73 -4.36 5.53
C VAL A 8 6.43 -4.78 6.96
N PHE A 9 5.18 -5.17 7.21
CA PHE A 9 4.73 -5.72 8.48
C PHE A 9 4.11 -7.09 8.24
N GLU A 10 4.49 -8.06 9.05
CA GLU A 10 3.97 -9.42 8.98
C GLU A 10 3.51 -9.86 10.35
N CYS A 11 2.35 -10.51 10.43
CA CYS A 11 1.85 -11.10 11.66
C CYS A 11 0.95 -12.32 11.39
N ALA A 12 0.90 -13.22 12.37
CA ALA A 12 -0.09 -14.28 12.41
C ALA A 12 -1.36 -13.77 13.13
N LEU A 13 -2.51 -13.94 12.49
CA LEU A 13 -3.81 -13.58 13.02
C LEU A 13 -4.59 -14.86 13.35
N ASP A 14 -5.17 -14.92 14.55
CA ASP A 14 -6.07 -15.99 15.00
C ASP A 14 -7.50 -15.79 14.43
N ALA A 15 -7.57 -15.67 13.11
CA ALA A 15 -8.80 -15.47 12.37
C ALA A 15 -8.66 -16.02 10.95
N PRO A 16 -9.73 -16.59 10.38
CA PRO A 16 -9.72 -17.03 8.99
C PRO A 16 -9.62 -15.83 8.04
N PRO A 17 -9.08 -16.01 6.82
CA PRO A 17 -8.81 -14.93 5.88
C PRO A 17 -10.09 -14.17 5.50
N GLU A 18 -11.25 -14.82 5.49
CA GLU A 18 -12.56 -14.20 5.26
C GLU A 18 -12.92 -13.13 6.29
N LYS A 19 -12.55 -13.35 7.56
CA LYS A 19 -12.80 -12.39 8.65
C LYS A 19 -11.85 -11.21 8.55
N VAL A 20 -10.58 -11.47 8.20
CA VAL A 20 -9.58 -10.42 7.99
C VAL A 20 -9.96 -9.59 6.76
N TRP A 21 -10.37 -10.23 5.67
CA TRP A 21 -10.85 -9.57 4.45
C TRP A 21 -11.99 -8.60 4.73
N ARG A 22 -12.98 -9.02 5.51
CA ARG A 22 -14.08 -8.14 5.96
C ARG A 22 -13.59 -6.93 6.74
N ALA A 23 -12.58 -7.10 7.60
CA ALA A 23 -11.99 -5.98 8.35
C ALA A 23 -11.25 -4.98 7.45
N LEU A 24 -10.76 -5.43 6.28
CA LEU A 24 -10.07 -4.61 5.31
C LEU A 24 -11.01 -3.94 4.29
N THR A 25 -12.10 -4.60 3.91
CA THR A 25 -12.98 -4.17 2.81
C THR A 25 -14.24 -3.44 3.25
N ILE A 26 -14.74 -3.70 4.47
CA ILE A 26 -15.93 -3.04 5.00
C ILE A 26 -15.48 -1.71 5.62
N PRO A 27 -15.93 -0.56 5.11
CA PRO A 27 -15.48 0.76 5.58
C PRO A 27 -15.66 0.94 7.08
N GLU A 28 -16.81 0.53 7.62
CA GLU A 28 -17.12 0.67 9.05
C GLU A 28 -16.15 -0.10 9.96
N TYR A 29 -15.66 -1.26 9.50
CA TYR A 29 -14.64 -2.01 10.23
C TYR A 29 -13.27 -1.39 10.05
N LEU A 30 -12.90 -1.05 8.82
CA LEU A 30 -11.64 -0.41 8.48
C LEU A 30 -11.42 0.86 9.31
N GLU A 31 -12.43 1.74 9.35
CA GLU A 31 -12.42 2.97 10.14
C GLU A 31 -12.27 2.72 11.64
N ARG A 32 -12.78 1.59 12.16
CA ARG A 32 -12.73 1.30 13.59
C ARG A 32 -11.32 0.96 14.08
N TRP A 33 -10.56 0.20 13.29
CA TRP A 33 -9.23 -0.28 13.71
C TRP A 33 -8.08 0.50 13.05
N LEU A 34 -8.20 0.87 11.77
CA LEU A 34 -7.15 1.60 11.05
C LEU A 34 -7.21 3.10 11.34
N LYS A 35 -8.42 3.68 11.42
CA LYS A 35 -8.65 5.12 11.60
C LYS A 35 -7.74 5.97 10.72
N PRO A 36 -7.84 5.87 9.38
CA PRO A 36 -7.06 6.75 8.51
C PRO A 36 -7.36 8.21 8.87
N ALA A 37 -6.34 9.06 8.86
CA ALA A 37 -6.55 10.48 9.09
C ALA A 37 -7.51 11.03 8.02
N ALA A 38 -8.34 12.01 8.37
CA ALA A 38 -9.24 12.67 7.43
C ALA A 38 -8.50 13.34 6.24
N THR A 39 -7.19 13.43 6.35
CA THR A 39 -6.24 13.92 5.35
C THR A 39 -5.74 12.82 4.42
N VAL A 40 -6.34 11.62 4.39
CA VAL A 40 -5.91 10.55 3.47
C VAL A 40 -7.03 10.21 2.50
N ASP A 41 -6.76 10.35 1.20
CA ASP A 41 -7.59 9.81 0.13
C ASP A 41 -7.15 8.36 -0.13
N MET A 42 -7.99 7.41 0.30
CA MET A 42 -7.78 5.98 0.07
C MET A 42 -8.68 5.49 -1.06
N ALA A 43 -8.11 4.82 -2.06
CA ALA A 43 -8.86 4.22 -3.15
C ALA A 43 -8.40 2.78 -3.42
N VAL A 44 -9.33 1.86 -3.63
CA VAL A 44 -8.99 0.48 -4.02
C VAL A 44 -8.39 0.47 -5.43
N VAL A 45 -7.23 -0.16 -5.59
CA VAL A 45 -6.54 -0.34 -6.88
C VAL A 45 -6.79 -1.76 -7.41
N THR A 46 -6.56 -2.78 -6.58
CA THR A 46 -6.80 -4.18 -6.90
C THR A 46 -7.38 -4.91 -5.69
N ALA A 47 -8.30 -5.83 -5.91
CA ALA A 47 -8.89 -6.64 -4.86
C ALA A 47 -9.11 -8.09 -5.35
N GLU A 48 -8.43 -9.03 -4.71
CA GLU A 48 -8.62 -10.46 -4.83
C GLU A 48 -9.20 -11.00 -3.52
N GLU A 49 -10.45 -11.43 -3.57
CA GLU A 49 -11.21 -11.83 -2.38
C GLU A 49 -10.44 -12.84 -1.52
N ASN A 50 -10.32 -12.53 -0.23
CA ASN A 50 -9.65 -13.33 0.80
C ASN A 50 -8.15 -13.62 0.55
N ARG A 51 -7.51 -12.91 -0.40
CA ARG A 51 -6.10 -13.15 -0.78
C ARG A 51 -5.26 -11.89 -0.80
N SER A 52 -5.71 -10.86 -1.52
CA SER A 52 -4.88 -9.67 -1.75
C SER A 52 -5.73 -8.43 -1.95
N LEU A 53 -5.33 -7.31 -1.35
CA LEU A 53 -6.02 -6.03 -1.49
C LEU A 53 -4.99 -4.91 -1.53
N THR A 54 -5.03 -4.09 -2.57
CA THR A 54 -4.14 -2.94 -2.72
C THR A 54 -4.95 -1.66 -2.68
N TYR A 55 -4.60 -0.76 -1.77
CA TYR A 55 -5.08 0.61 -1.75
C TYR A 55 -4.03 1.56 -2.28
N ARG A 56 -4.48 2.56 -3.04
CA ARG A 56 -3.75 3.81 -3.24
C ARG A 56 -3.95 4.66 -2.00
N TRP A 57 -2.85 5.12 -1.45
CA TRP A 57 -2.78 5.98 -0.29
C TRP A 57 -2.25 7.35 -0.72
N ARG A 58 -3.11 8.37 -0.66
CA ARG A 58 -2.74 9.74 -1.01
C ARG A 58 -2.91 10.66 0.20
N GLU A 59 -1.81 11.26 0.64
CA GLU A 59 -1.83 12.30 1.66
C GLU A 59 -2.39 13.61 1.07
N ALA A 60 -3.44 14.16 1.69
CA ALA A 60 -4.16 15.35 1.30
C ALA A 60 -4.36 16.27 2.52
N GLY A 61 -3.70 17.43 2.58
CA GLY A 61 -3.89 18.38 3.68
C GLY A 61 -2.68 19.27 3.95
N GLN A 62 -2.70 19.98 5.07
CA GLN A 62 -1.64 20.95 5.45
C GLN A 62 -0.27 20.31 5.74
N GLY A 63 -0.21 18.98 5.85
CA GLY A 63 1.03 18.20 5.95
C GLY A 63 1.42 17.47 4.67
N ALA A 64 0.66 17.63 3.57
CA ALA A 64 1.02 17.04 2.29
C ALA A 64 2.31 17.70 1.79
N ILE A 65 3.37 16.90 1.67
CA ILE A 65 4.66 17.36 1.17
C ILE A 65 4.50 17.54 -0.34
N VAL A 66 4.64 18.78 -0.84
CA VAL A 66 4.57 19.07 -2.27
C VAL A 66 5.65 18.27 -2.98
N GLY A 67 5.25 17.34 -3.86
CA GLY A 67 6.15 16.42 -4.55
C GLY A 67 6.28 15.02 -3.94
N MET A 68 5.57 14.71 -2.84
CA MET A 68 5.38 13.31 -2.42
C MET A 68 4.39 12.62 -3.36
N GLU A 69 4.80 11.46 -3.84
CA GLU A 69 4.01 10.63 -4.74
C GLU A 69 2.96 9.84 -3.96
N ASP A 70 1.88 9.43 -4.64
CA ASP A 70 0.94 8.47 -4.07
C ASP A 70 1.71 7.24 -3.58
N SER A 71 1.24 6.57 -2.53
CA SER A 71 1.81 5.30 -2.07
C SER A 71 0.81 4.16 -2.29
N LEU A 72 1.33 2.94 -2.33
CA LEU A 72 0.52 1.73 -2.39
C LEU A 72 0.62 0.97 -1.08
N VAL A 73 -0.54 0.66 -0.49
CA VAL A 73 -0.67 -0.23 0.66
C VAL A 73 -1.28 -1.54 0.19
N THR A 74 -0.46 -2.57 0.15
CA THR A 74 -0.83 -3.93 -0.26
C THR A 74 -0.98 -4.81 0.96
N PHE A 75 -2.14 -5.44 1.09
CA PHE A 75 -2.47 -6.44 2.09
C PHE A 75 -2.48 -7.82 1.43
N GLU A 76 -1.71 -8.76 1.94
CA GLU A 76 -1.66 -10.15 1.50
C GLU A 76 -2.13 -11.05 2.65
N LEU A 77 -3.05 -11.97 2.34
CA LEU A 77 -3.69 -12.89 3.26
C LEU A 77 -3.37 -14.32 2.84
N THR A 78 -2.58 -15.03 3.64
CA THR A 78 -2.28 -16.45 3.39
C THR A 78 -2.92 -17.30 4.50
N PRO A 79 -3.81 -18.26 4.19
CA PRO A 79 -4.36 -19.15 5.20
C PRO A 79 -3.26 -20.00 5.84
N THR A 80 -3.34 -20.19 7.15
CA THR A 80 -2.41 -21.04 7.92
C THR A 80 -3.05 -22.38 8.27
N GLY A 81 -2.22 -23.40 8.55
CA GLY A 81 -2.70 -24.75 8.87
C GLY A 81 -3.60 -24.84 10.12
N ASP A 82 -3.43 -23.91 11.07
CA ASP A 82 -4.24 -23.81 12.29
C ASP A 82 -5.57 -23.06 12.09
N GLY A 83 -5.94 -22.70 10.85
CA GLY A 83 -7.18 -21.98 10.55
C GLY A 83 -7.10 -20.46 10.75
N GLY A 84 -5.93 -19.95 11.14
CA GLY A 84 -5.61 -18.52 11.17
C GLY A 84 -5.13 -17.99 9.81
N THR A 85 -4.64 -16.74 9.79
CA THR A 85 -4.15 -16.06 8.59
C THR A 85 -2.76 -15.48 8.84
N TRP A 86 -1.82 -15.75 7.95
CA TRP A 86 -0.60 -14.97 7.84
C TRP A 86 -0.92 -13.70 7.06
N PHE A 87 -0.82 -12.59 7.76
CA PHE A 87 -1.11 -11.26 7.24
C PHE A 87 0.20 -10.54 6.94
N LYS A 88 0.31 -10.01 5.73
CA LYS A 88 1.44 -9.15 5.33
C LYS A 88 0.89 -7.83 4.79
N LEU A 89 1.39 -6.73 5.34
CA LEU A 89 1.13 -5.37 4.90
C LEU A 89 2.41 -4.81 4.32
N THR A 90 2.36 -4.38 3.07
CA THR A 90 3.46 -3.66 2.41
C THR A 90 2.99 -2.25 2.08
N HIS A 91 3.64 -1.24 2.64
CA HIS A 91 3.42 0.17 2.30
C HIS A 91 4.66 0.68 1.58
N ALA A 92 4.53 0.98 0.28
CA ALA A 92 5.64 1.43 -0.54
C ALA A 92 5.22 2.64 -1.40
N PRO A 93 6.15 3.54 -1.75
CA PRO A 93 5.87 4.62 -2.68
C PRO A 93 5.45 4.07 -4.04
N LEU A 94 4.54 4.76 -4.73
CA LEU A 94 4.23 4.48 -6.13
C LEU A 94 5.45 4.85 -6.96
N ALA A 95 6.30 3.88 -7.27
CA ALA A 95 7.48 4.14 -8.07
C ALA A 95 7.08 4.59 -9.48
N VAL A 96 7.20 5.89 -9.79
CA VAL A 96 7.31 6.31 -11.18
C VAL A 96 8.65 5.80 -11.70
N PRO A 97 8.68 4.96 -12.74
CA PRO A 97 9.94 4.73 -13.43
C PRO A 97 10.41 6.08 -13.96
N ALA A 98 11.66 6.45 -13.64
CA ALA A 98 12.27 7.66 -14.17
C ALA A 98 12.07 7.68 -15.69
N ALA A 99 11.49 8.76 -16.23
CA ALA A 99 11.24 8.87 -17.65
C ALA A 99 12.56 8.63 -18.42
N ALA A 100 12.55 7.69 -19.36
CA ALA A 100 13.74 7.30 -20.14
C ALA A 100 14.24 8.40 -21.10
N ASN A 101 13.66 9.60 -21.05
CA ASN A 101 13.99 10.74 -21.89
C ASN A 101 14.84 11.79 -21.15
N SER A 102 15.70 11.35 -20.22
CA SER A 102 16.79 12.20 -19.73
C SER A 102 17.71 12.57 -20.90
N ASN A 103 17.34 13.60 -21.66
CA ASN A 103 18.19 14.26 -22.63
C ASN A 103 19.25 15.03 -21.86
N GLY A 104 20.26 14.31 -21.37
CA GLY A 104 21.50 14.94 -20.91
C GLY A 104 22.09 15.80 -22.04
N PRO A 105 22.79 16.90 -21.72
CA PRO A 105 23.34 17.78 -22.73
C PRO A 105 24.33 17.00 -23.61
N MET A 106 24.06 16.95 -24.90
CA MET A 106 24.96 16.39 -25.91
C MET A 106 26.21 17.29 -25.95
N LEU A 107 27.33 16.82 -25.41
CA LEU A 107 28.62 17.52 -25.52
C LEU A 107 29.05 17.48 -26.99
N MET A 108 28.92 18.60 -27.70
CA MET A 108 29.56 18.82 -28.99
C MET A 108 31.06 19.01 -28.73
N ALA A 109 31.86 17.98 -28.99
CA ALA A 109 33.30 18.16 -29.13
C ALA A 109 33.57 18.87 -30.47
N ALA A 110 34.26 20.01 -30.40
CA ALA A 110 34.69 20.82 -31.53
C ALA A 110 35.92 20.24 -32.23
#